data_AF-T1AM72-F1
#
_entry.id   AF-T1AM72-F1
#
_cell.length_a   1.000
_cell.length_b   1.000
_cell.length_c   1.000
_cell.angle_alpha   90.00
_cell.angle_beta   90.00
_cell.angle_gamma   90.00
#
_symmetry.space_group_name_H-M   'P 1'
#
loop_
_entity.id
_entity.type
_entity.pdbx_description
1 polymer ?
#
loop_
_entity_poly.entity_id
_entity_poly.type
_entity_poly.pdbx_seq_one_letter_code
_entity_poly.pdbx_strand_id
1 'polypeptide(L)'
;TDPPYYDAVPYSALSDFFLVWLERVIPRNLRDWRTGPDGLAPKSEEIIDSLELLRGARKEGAKAAELLVKDRSDFETGMTQAFASGFRSLSKDGIGCVVFAHKTTEGWEALLSGMVRSGWAITASWPLATEMGTRLRARDSAALTASVHLVCRPREEDAPVGDWAVVSHELPQRVQSWTGSTGPGKEC
;
A
#
# COMPACT_ATOMS: atom_id res chain seq x y z
N THR A 1 -1.05 10.33 5.94
CA THR A 1 -0.06 9.25 5.80
C THR A 1 0.26 9.09 4.34
N ASP A 2 1.54 9.24 4.00
CA ASP A 2 2.07 8.84 2.68
C ASP A 2 1.79 7.34 2.49
N PRO A 3 1.37 6.86 1.31
CA PRO A 3 1.09 5.44 1.12
C PRO A 3 2.37 4.64 1.39
N PRO A 4 2.30 3.56 2.16
CA PRO A 4 3.49 2.81 2.49
C PRO A 4 4.00 2.04 1.27
N TYR A 5 5.28 2.23 0.95
CA TYR A 5 5.91 1.70 -0.26
C TYR A 5 6.44 0.27 -0.08
N TYR A 6 5.97 -0.47 0.92
CA TYR A 6 6.39 -1.83 1.24
C TYR A 6 7.93 -1.96 1.33
N ASP A 7 8.57 -2.55 0.33
CA ASP A 7 10.02 -2.77 0.21
C ASP A 7 10.70 -1.80 -0.77
N ALA A 8 10.01 -0.81 -1.33
CA ALA A 8 10.53 -0.03 -2.44
C ALA A 8 11.41 1.16 -2.02
N VAL A 9 11.00 1.93 -1.00
CA VAL A 9 11.72 3.15 -0.56
C VAL A 9 11.56 3.36 0.95
N PRO A 10 12.66 3.41 1.74
CA PRO A 10 12.62 3.78 3.15
C PRO A 10 12.68 5.32 3.30
N TYR A 11 11.52 5.97 3.29
CA TYR A 11 11.41 7.43 3.36
C TYR A 11 11.92 8.01 4.66
N SER A 12 11.70 7.34 5.80
CA SER A 12 12.17 7.84 7.08
C SER A 12 13.70 7.95 7.12
N ALA A 13 14.41 6.96 6.57
CA ALA A 13 15.86 6.96 6.47
C ALA A 13 16.38 8.02 5.48
N LEU A 14 15.71 8.20 4.33
CA LEU A 14 16.09 9.22 3.36
C LEU A 14 15.79 10.64 3.85
N SER A 15 14.73 10.82 4.64
CA SER A 15 14.29 12.13 5.12
C SER A 15 15.36 12.80 5.96
N ASP A 16 16.06 12.06 6.83
CA ASP A 16 17.12 12.61 7.68
C ASP A 16 18.18 13.43 6.91
N PHE A 17 18.51 13.01 5.68
CA PHE A 17 19.42 13.75 4.81
C PHE A 17 18.87 15.14 4.42
N PHE A 18 17.57 15.25 4.15
CA PHE A 18 16.92 16.50 3.74
C PHE A 18 16.53 17.39 4.92
N LEU A 19 16.19 16.78 6.07
CA LEU A 19 15.74 17.49 7.26
C LEU A 19 16.79 18.50 7.76
N VAL A 20 18.08 18.20 7.63
CA VAL A 20 19.20 19.10 7.97
C VAL A 20 19.16 20.42 7.17
N TRP A 21 18.72 20.39 5.92
CA TRP A 21 18.57 21.56 5.07
C TRP A 21 17.26 22.29 5.38
N LEU A 22 16.17 21.54 5.57
CA LEU A 22 14.85 22.08 5.94
C LEU A 22 14.94 22.89 7.25
N GLU A 23 15.74 22.43 8.21
CA GLU A 23 16.03 23.10 9.46
C GLU A 23 16.76 24.44 9.34
N ARG A 24 17.39 24.75 8.21
CA ARG A 24 18.02 26.05 8.01
C ARG A 24 17.03 27.09 7.46
N VAL A 25 15.93 26.62 6.88
CA VAL A 25 14.95 27.46 6.18
C VAL A 25 13.68 27.64 7.00
N ILE A 26 13.21 26.60 7.69
CA ILE A 26 11.93 26.61 8.41
C ILE A 26 12.10 27.16 9.84
N PRO A 27 11.29 28.16 10.27
CA PRO A 27 11.27 28.66 11.65
C PRO A 27 11.08 27.55 12.69
N ARG A 28 11.73 27.66 13.86
CA ARG A 28 11.71 26.60 14.90
C ARG A 28 10.31 26.24 15.40
N ASN A 29 9.38 27.19 15.40
CA ASN A 29 7.99 26.98 15.82
C ASN A 29 7.15 26.16 14.82
N LEU A 30 7.69 25.85 13.63
CA LEU A 30 7.04 25.04 12.59
C LEU A 30 7.78 23.69 12.38
N ARG A 31 8.53 23.21 13.37
CA ARG A 31 9.33 21.96 13.31
C ARG A 31 8.78 20.84 14.18
N ASP A 32 7.46 20.78 14.33
CA ASP A 32 6.75 19.72 15.06
C ASP A 32 6.79 18.35 14.37
N TRP A 33 7.22 18.30 13.10
CA TRP A 33 7.43 17.06 12.35
C TRP A 33 8.61 16.20 12.87
N ARG A 34 9.47 16.72 13.76
CA ARG A 34 10.42 15.90 14.54
C ARG A 34 9.66 15.20 15.66
N THR A 35 9.08 14.03 15.38
CA THR A 35 8.40 13.23 16.42
C THR A 35 9.35 12.26 17.14
N GLY A 36 10.57 12.04 16.61
CA GLY A 36 11.60 11.24 17.27
C GLY A 36 12.22 11.93 18.50
N PRO A 37 12.56 11.21 19.58
CA PRO A 37 13.20 11.79 20.78
C PRO A 37 14.62 12.32 20.54
N ASP A 38 15.29 11.85 19.50
CA ASP A 38 16.57 12.35 18.93
C ASP A 38 16.34 13.47 17.89
N GLY A 39 15.08 13.69 17.53
CA GLY A 39 14.54 14.47 16.45
C GLY A 39 15.10 14.15 15.07
N LEU A 40 15.37 12.88 14.83
CA LEU A 40 15.38 12.33 13.49
C LEU A 40 13.94 12.03 13.04
N ALA A 41 13.76 11.66 11.77
CA ALA A 41 12.47 11.18 11.29
C ALA A 41 12.04 9.91 12.06
N PRO A 42 10.73 9.73 12.35
CA PRO A 42 10.20 8.62 13.14
C PRO A 42 10.21 7.30 12.35
N LYS A 43 11.38 6.67 12.27
CA LYS A 43 11.58 5.37 11.62
C LYS A 43 10.65 4.29 12.18
N SER A 44 10.30 4.40 13.47
CA SER A 44 9.42 3.44 14.16
C SER A 44 7.95 3.56 13.75
N GLU A 45 7.52 4.70 13.21
CA GLU A 45 6.15 4.93 12.76
C GLU A 45 5.93 4.62 11.27
N GLU A 46 7.02 4.49 10.49
CA GLU A 46 6.95 4.20 9.06
C GLU A 46 6.44 2.77 8.75
N ILE A 47 5.40 2.62 7.95
CA ILE A 47 4.88 1.29 7.62
C ILE A 47 5.67 0.73 6.42
N ILE A 48 6.70 -0.08 6.64
CA ILE A 48 7.55 -0.70 5.59
C ILE A 48 7.92 -2.14 5.96
N ASP A 49 8.30 -2.94 4.95
CA ASP A 49 9.04 -4.20 5.13
C ASP A 49 10.52 -3.92 4.83
N SER A 50 11.30 -3.70 5.89
CA SER A 50 12.71 -3.35 5.78
C SER A 50 13.60 -4.58 5.58
N LEU A 51 13.09 -5.80 5.82
CA LEU A 51 13.90 -7.01 5.77
C LEU A 51 14.34 -7.33 4.34
N GLU A 52 13.47 -7.10 3.35
CA GLU A 52 13.80 -7.23 1.93
C GLU A 52 14.87 -6.21 1.48
N LEU A 53 14.81 -4.98 1.99
CA LEU A 53 15.80 -3.93 1.73
C LEU A 53 17.20 -4.29 2.27
N LEU A 54 17.27 -5.11 3.31
CA LEU A 54 18.51 -5.53 3.94
C LEU A 54 19.20 -6.72 3.25
N ARG A 55 18.54 -7.42 2.32
CA ARG A 55 19.09 -8.62 1.67
C ARG A 55 20.35 -8.36 0.82
N GLY A 56 20.67 -7.11 0.50
CA GLY A 56 21.90 -6.69 -0.18
C GLY A 56 22.97 -6.06 0.73
N ALA A 57 22.67 -5.79 2.00
CA ALA A 57 23.63 -5.24 2.96
C ALA A 57 24.54 -6.38 3.47
N ARG A 58 25.86 -6.27 3.25
CA ARG A 58 26.83 -7.28 3.68
C ARG A 58 26.62 -7.63 5.16
N LYS A 59 26.39 -8.92 5.43
CA LYS A 59 26.20 -9.54 6.75
C LYS A 59 27.36 -9.33 7.73
N GLU A 60 28.51 -8.86 7.27
CA GLU A 60 29.70 -8.64 8.10
C GLU A 60 29.93 -7.15 8.32
N GLY A 61 29.49 -6.66 9.49
CA GLY A 61 29.73 -5.28 9.95
C GLY A 61 28.46 -4.54 10.37
N ALA A 62 27.31 -4.91 9.82
CA ALA A 62 26.02 -4.51 10.36
C ALA A 62 25.72 -5.34 11.62
N LYS A 63 26.34 -4.96 12.74
CA LYS A 63 25.74 -5.28 14.05
C LYS A 63 24.27 -4.87 13.93
N ALA A 64 23.37 -5.73 14.39
CA ALA A 64 21.94 -5.50 14.51
C ALA A 64 21.56 -4.30 15.43
N ALA A 65 22.37 -3.24 15.45
CA ALA A 65 22.29 -2.11 16.35
C ALA A 65 21.86 -0.90 15.52
N GLU A 66 20.71 -0.33 15.89
CA GLU A 66 20.04 0.89 15.38
C GLU A 66 18.94 0.71 14.33
N LEU A 67 18.87 -0.39 13.59
CA LEU A 67 17.81 -0.56 12.61
C LEU A 67 16.54 -1.16 13.22
N LEU A 68 15.46 -0.39 13.17
CA LEU A 68 14.09 -0.82 13.32
C LEU A 68 13.74 -1.80 12.19
N VAL A 69 14.23 -3.04 12.30
CA VAL A 69 13.92 -4.11 11.36
C VAL A 69 12.44 -4.41 11.49
N LYS A 70 11.68 -3.91 10.53
CA LYS A 70 10.27 -4.23 10.32
C LYS A 70 10.14 -5.35 9.34
N ASP A 71 9.31 -6.30 9.69
CA ASP A 71 8.95 -7.43 8.85
C ASP A 71 7.54 -7.28 8.27
N ARG A 72 7.08 -8.32 7.56
CA ARG A 72 5.75 -8.39 6.98
C ARG A 72 4.62 -8.21 8.01
N SER A 73 4.76 -8.74 9.21
CA SER A 73 3.73 -8.65 10.26
C SER A 73 3.60 -7.20 10.76
N ASP A 74 4.71 -6.50 10.91
CA ASP A 74 4.72 -5.07 11.25
C ASP A 74 4.03 -4.24 10.16
N PHE A 75 4.33 -4.55 8.89
CA PHE A 75 3.68 -3.90 7.75
C PHE A 75 2.16 -4.13 7.75
N GLU A 76 1.71 -5.40 7.86
CA GLU A 76 0.29 -5.75 7.89
C GLU A 76 -0.45 -5.08 9.07
N THR A 77 0.18 -5.04 10.24
CA THR A 77 -0.38 -4.39 11.43
C THR A 77 -0.50 -2.88 11.23
N GLY A 78 0.56 -2.23 10.75
CA GLY A 78 0.56 -0.81 10.44
C GLY A 78 -0.49 -0.44 9.38
N MET A 79 -0.59 -1.24 8.32
CA MET A 79 -1.61 -1.07 7.29
C MET A 79 -3.02 -1.17 7.84
N THR A 80 -3.28 -2.18 8.68
CA THR A 80 -4.57 -2.36 9.33
C THR A 80 -4.93 -1.13 10.18
N GLN A 81 -3.97 -0.59 10.94
CA GLN A 81 -4.19 0.62 11.76
C GLN A 81 -4.45 1.87 10.92
N ALA A 82 -3.72 2.03 9.81
CA ALA A 82 -3.93 3.13 8.87
C ALA A 82 -5.33 3.07 8.26
N PHE A 83 -5.75 1.91 7.78
CA PHE A 83 -7.08 1.71 7.23
C PHE A 83 -8.19 1.84 8.26
N ALA A 84 -7.98 1.39 9.50
CA ALA A 84 -8.94 1.58 10.58
C ALA A 84 -9.13 3.06 10.93
N SER A 85 -8.07 3.86 10.83
CA SER A 85 -8.15 5.31 11.03
C SER A 85 -8.91 6.00 9.89
N GLY A 86 -8.69 5.56 8.64
CA GLY A 86 -9.50 5.99 7.50
C GLY A 86 -10.97 5.61 7.66
N PHE A 87 -11.26 4.38 8.10
CA PHE A 87 -12.61 3.88 8.32
C PHE A 87 -13.35 4.72 9.36
N ARG A 88 -12.72 4.99 10.51
CA ARG A 88 -13.31 5.83 11.58
C ARG A 88 -13.58 7.26 11.15
N SER A 89 -12.82 7.78 10.18
CA SER A 89 -12.96 9.16 9.70
C SER A 89 -14.04 9.30 8.63
N LEU A 90 -14.49 8.19 8.03
CA LEU A 90 -15.44 8.19 6.93
C LEU A 90 -16.88 8.05 7.46
N SER A 91 -17.81 8.77 6.84
CA SER A 91 -19.25 8.59 7.12
C SER A 91 -19.74 7.21 6.69
N LYS A 92 -20.87 6.76 7.25
CA LYS A 92 -21.48 5.46 6.89
C LYS A 92 -21.68 5.29 5.37
N ASP A 93 -22.14 6.32 4.69
CA ASP A 93 -22.37 6.32 3.22
C ASP A 93 -21.15 6.81 2.42
N GLY A 94 -20.00 6.99 3.07
CA GLY A 94 -18.81 7.53 2.43
C GLY A 94 -18.15 6.53 1.47
N ILE A 95 -17.32 7.06 0.58
CA ILE A 95 -16.54 6.28 -0.38
C ILE A 95 -15.06 6.50 -0.10
N GLY A 96 -14.32 5.41 0.09
CA GLY A 96 -12.87 5.38 0.10
C GLY A 96 -12.31 4.95 -1.25
N CYS A 97 -11.12 5.45 -1.59
CA CYS A 97 -10.36 4.98 -2.73
C CYS A 97 -8.92 4.70 -2.29
N VAL A 98 -8.45 3.48 -2.55
CA VAL A 98 -7.08 3.06 -2.28
C VAL A 98 -6.41 2.78 -3.62
N VAL A 99 -5.31 3.48 -3.89
CA VAL A 99 -4.49 3.26 -5.08
C VAL A 99 -3.27 2.47 -4.66
N PHE A 100 -3.08 1.30 -5.28
CA PHE A 100 -1.95 0.44 -4.95
C PHE A 100 -1.34 -0.19 -6.21
N ALA A 101 -0.03 -0.36 -6.19
CA ALA A 101 0.73 -1.02 -7.24
C ALA A 101 1.87 -1.80 -6.59
N HIS A 102 1.91 -3.11 -6.80
CA HIS A 102 2.93 -3.98 -6.23
C HIS A 102 3.24 -5.17 -7.13
N LYS A 103 4.51 -5.58 -7.18
CA LYS A 103 5.02 -6.68 -8.01
C LYS A 103 4.66 -8.07 -7.48
N THR A 104 4.51 -8.22 -6.16
CA THR A 104 4.30 -9.53 -5.53
C THR A 104 2.88 -9.69 -5.00
N THR A 105 2.39 -10.93 -5.00
CA THR A 105 1.09 -11.33 -4.45
C THR A 105 1.02 -11.07 -2.94
N GLU A 106 2.14 -11.22 -2.23
CA GLU A 106 2.23 -11.03 -0.78
C GLU A 106 1.93 -9.57 -0.39
N GLY A 107 2.41 -8.59 -1.16
CA GLY A 107 2.07 -7.18 -0.92
C GLY A 107 0.59 -6.88 -1.14
N TRP A 108 -0.03 -7.52 -2.15
CA TRP A 108 -1.48 -7.44 -2.36
C TRP A 108 -2.26 -8.12 -1.23
N GLU A 109 -1.81 -9.28 -0.76
CA GLU A 109 -2.41 -9.99 0.36
C GLU A 109 -2.37 -9.16 1.64
N ALA A 110 -1.23 -8.55 1.94
CA ALA A 110 -1.07 -7.67 3.10
C ALA A 110 -2.01 -6.45 3.04
N LEU A 111 -2.10 -5.80 1.87
CA LEU A 111 -3.03 -4.70 1.62
C LEU A 111 -4.49 -5.13 1.85
N LEU A 112 -4.94 -6.16 1.13
CA LEU A 112 -6.34 -6.60 1.14
C LEU A 112 -6.74 -7.13 2.53
N SER A 113 -5.85 -7.87 3.19
CA SER A 113 -6.08 -8.35 4.56
C SER A 113 -6.22 -7.19 5.53
N GLY A 114 -5.36 -6.16 5.42
CA GLY A 114 -5.45 -4.96 6.25
C GLY A 114 -6.77 -4.21 6.05
N MET A 115 -7.24 -4.08 4.80
CA MET A 115 -8.52 -3.44 4.47
C MET A 115 -9.71 -4.23 5.04
N VAL A 116 -9.75 -5.55 4.84
CA VAL A 116 -10.84 -6.40 5.32
C VAL A 116 -10.90 -6.40 6.86
N ARG A 117 -9.75 -6.54 7.53
CA ARG A 117 -9.66 -6.54 9.00
C ARG A 117 -10.07 -5.22 9.63
N SER A 118 -9.91 -4.11 8.92
CA SER A 118 -10.29 -2.77 9.39
C SER A 118 -11.72 -2.38 9.05
N GLY A 119 -12.51 -3.30 8.48
CA GLY A 119 -13.95 -3.09 8.25
C GLY A 119 -14.31 -2.53 6.87
N TRP A 120 -13.38 -2.53 5.91
CA TRP A 120 -13.70 -2.10 4.55
C TRP A 120 -14.30 -3.23 3.71
N ALA A 121 -15.33 -2.90 2.94
CA ALA A 121 -15.81 -3.69 1.82
C ALA A 121 -15.29 -3.09 0.51
N ILE A 122 -14.58 -3.90 -0.28
CA ILE A 122 -14.17 -3.50 -1.63
C ILE A 122 -15.35 -3.74 -2.57
N THR A 123 -15.75 -2.70 -3.28
CA THR A 123 -16.96 -2.68 -4.11
C THR A 123 -16.66 -2.63 -5.60
N ALA A 124 -15.50 -2.10 -5.99
CA ALA A 124 -15.01 -2.12 -7.35
C ALA A 124 -13.48 -2.05 -7.37
N SER A 125 -12.89 -2.54 -8.46
CA SER A 125 -11.47 -2.38 -8.76
C SER A 125 -11.31 -1.91 -10.19
N TRP A 126 -10.47 -0.89 -10.40
CA TRP A 126 -10.18 -0.33 -11.71
C TRP A 126 -8.66 -0.40 -11.96
N PRO A 127 -8.19 -1.25 -12.88
CA PRO A 127 -6.80 -1.23 -13.29
C PRO A 127 -6.53 0.00 -14.17
N LEU A 128 -5.53 0.79 -13.80
CA LEU A 128 -5.00 1.88 -14.59
C LEU A 128 -3.58 1.53 -15.03
N ALA A 129 -3.43 1.24 -16.32
CA ALA A 129 -2.13 1.14 -16.96
C ALA A 129 -1.58 2.57 -17.14
N THR A 130 -0.65 2.96 -16.27
CA THR A 130 0.00 4.28 -16.35
C THR A 130 1.41 4.08 -16.89
N GLU A 131 1.55 3.90 -18.19
CA GLU A 131 2.86 3.88 -18.84
C GLU A 131 3.09 5.18 -19.61
N MET A 132 4.05 5.99 -19.14
CA MET A 132 4.78 6.88 -20.03
C MET A 132 6.02 6.08 -20.46
N GLY A 133 6.02 5.57 -21.70
CA GLY A 133 6.97 4.58 -22.24
C GLY A 133 8.44 5.03 -22.38
N THR A 134 8.93 5.94 -21.53
CA THR A 134 10.27 6.54 -21.63
C THR A 134 11.01 6.65 -20.29
N ARG A 135 10.88 5.67 -19.36
CA ARG A 135 11.81 5.57 -18.21
C ARG A 135 12.86 4.48 -18.39
N LEU A 136 14.12 4.95 -18.43
CA LEU A 136 15.37 4.21 -18.67
C LEU A 136 15.82 3.25 -17.55
N ARG A 137 14.90 2.71 -16.73
CA ARG A 137 15.20 1.72 -15.68
C ARG A 137 14.31 0.47 -15.75
N ALA A 138 13.87 0.13 -16.95
CA ALA A 138 12.97 -1.00 -17.22
C ALA A 138 13.71 -2.35 -17.37
N ARG A 139 14.53 -2.76 -16.39
CA ARG A 139 15.12 -4.13 -16.44
C ARG A 139 14.73 -5.08 -15.31
N ASP A 140 14.16 -4.63 -14.18
CA ASP A 140 13.74 -5.55 -13.11
C ASP A 140 12.47 -5.12 -12.32
N SER A 141 11.75 -4.06 -12.73
CA SER A 141 10.58 -3.56 -11.98
C SER A 141 9.25 -3.87 -12.67
N ALA A 142 8.75 -5.11 -12.55
CA ALA A 142 7.41 -5.48 -12.99
C ALA A 142 6.28 -4.73 -12.23
N ALA A 143 6.60 -3.98 -11.18
CA ALA A 143 5.63 -3.23 -10.35
C ALA A 143 5.02 -1.98 -11.01
N LEU A 144 5.60 -1.45 -12.10
CA LEU A 144 5.27 -0.10 -12.58
C LEU A 144 4.32 -0.06 -13.79
N THR A 145 3.90 -1.20 -14.33
CA THR A 145 3.13 -1.23 -15.58
C THR A 145 1.65 -0.86 -15.37
N ALA A 146 1.08 -1.13 -14.20
CA ALA A 146 -0.29 -0.74 -13.87
C ALA A 146 -0.50 -0.59 -12.35
N SER A 147 -1.29 0.41 -11.97
CA SER A 147 -1.84 0.55 -10.62
C SER A 147 -3.29 0.08 -10.61
N VAL A 148 -3.82 -0.34 -9.45
CA VAL A 148 -5.24 -0.65 -9.29
C VAL A 148 -5.84 0.34 -8.30
N HIS A 149 -6.97 0.93 -8.68
CA HIS A 149 -7.80 1.75 -7.82
C HIS A 149 -8.88 0.86 -7.22
N LEU A 150 -8.84 0.66 -5.92
CA LEU A 150 -9.86 -0.06 -5.17
C LEU A 150 -10.86 0.95 -4.61
N VAL A 151 -12.12 0.82 -5.01
CA VAL A 151 -13.23 1.60 -4.44
C VAL A 151 -13.79 0.81 -3.27
N CYS A 152 -13.76 1.41 -2.09
CA CYS A 152 -14.18 0.75 -0.86
C CYS A 152 -15.22 1.57 -0.10
N ARG A 153 -16.05 0.88 0.67
CA ARG A 153 -17.06 1.46 1.54
C ARG A 153 -16.97 0.81 2.93
N PRO A 154 -17.48 1.48 3.98
CA PRO A 154 -17.66 0.81 5.26
C PRO A 154 -18.49 -0.47 5.09
N ARG A 155 -18.02 -1.59 5.63
CA ARG A 155 -18.78 -2.84 5.65
C ARG A 155 -19.86 -2.73 6.73
N GLU A 156 -21.10 -3.11 6.39
CA GLU A 156 -22.17 -3.21 7.39
C GLU A 156 -21.85 -4.27 8.44
N GLU A 157 -22.24 -4.03 9.70
CA GLU A 157 -21.92 -4.91 10.84
C GLU A 157 -22.55 -6.31 10.72
N ASP A 158 -23.70 -6.41 10.04
CA ASP A 158 -24.45 -7.64 9.82
C ASP A 158 -24.10 -8.34 8.49
N ALA A 159 -23.14 -7.79 7.73
CA ALA A 159 -22.78 -8.35 6.44
C ALA A 159 -22.18 -9.77 6.60
N PRO A 160 -22.75 -10.81 5.97
CA PRO A 160 -22.29 -12.18 6.12
C PRO A 160 -20.87 -12.37 5.57
N VAL A 161 -20.17 -13.39 6.06
CA VAL A 161 -18.92 -13.85 5.46
C VAL A 161 -19.26 -14.78 4.29
N GLY A 162 -18.73 -14.49 3.11
CA GLY A 162 -18.94 -15.33 1.93
C GLY A 162 -18.23 -16.67 2.04
N ASP A 163 -18.84 -17.71 1.46
CA ASP A 163 -18.25 -19.04 1.34
C ASP A 163 -17.37 -19.13 0.08
N TRP A 164 -16.11 -19.52 0.26
CA TRP A 164 -15.16 -19.70 -0.85
C TRP A 164 -15.64 -20.74 -1.87
N ALA A 165 -16.31 -21.82 -1.44
CA ALA A 165 -16.80 -22.84 -2.35
C ALA A 165 -17.83 -22.26 -3.34
N VAL A 166 -18.71 -21.39 -2.86
CA VAL A 166 -19.70 -20.68 -3.66
C VAL A 166 -19.00 -19.70 -4.62
N VAL A 167 -18.08 -18.88 -4.10
CA VAL A 167 -17.35 -17.89 -4.92
C VAL A 167 -16.56 -18.59 -6.02
N SER A 168 -15.81 -19.63 -5.70
CA SER A 168 -15.00 -20.39 -6.66
C SER A 168 -15.85 -21.03 -7.76
N HIS A 169 -17.05 -21.51 -7.42
CA HIS A 169 -17.99 -22.08 -8.40
C HIS A 169 -18.57 -21.01 -9.35
N GLU A 170 -18.94 -19.84 -8.83
CA GLU A 170 -19.54 -18.75 -9.64
C GLU A 170 -18.50 -17.96 -10.46
N LEU A 171 -17.27 -17.86 -9.98
CA LEU A 171 -16.25 -16.96 -10.54
C LEU A 171 -15.96 -17.21 -12.03
N PRO A 172 -15.77 -18.45 -12.52
CA PRO A 172 -15.56 -18.70 -13.95
C PRO A 172 -16.72 -18.20 -14.82
N GLN A 173 -17.96 -18.36 -14.37
CA GLN A 173 -19.15 -17.93 -15.11
C GLN A 173 -19.24 -16.40 -15.19
N ARG A 174 -18.94 -15.71 -14.09
CA ARG A 174 -18.90 -14.24 -14.05
C ARG A 174 -17.77 -13.67 -14.91
N VAL A 175 -16.59 -14.29 -14.88
CA VAL A 175 -15.47 -13.87 -15.73
C VAL A 175 -15.78 -14.07 -17.22
N GLN A 176 -16.44 -15.17 -17.59
CA GLN A 176 -16.87 -15.40 -18.97
C GLN A 176 -17.92 -14.41 -19.43
N SER A 177 -18.89 -14.05 -18.58
CA SER A 177 -19.91 -13.06 -18.97
C SER A 177 -19.31 -11.67 -19.19
N TRP A 178 -18.28 -11.29 -18.42
CA TRP A 178 -17.55 -10.03 -18.60
C TRP A 178 -16.70 -10.04 -19.87
N THR A 179 -15.96 -11.12 -20.13
CA THR A 179 -15.06 -11.22 -21.31
C THR A 179 -15.79 -11.57 -22.61
N GLY A 180 -16.97 -12.17 -22.54
CA GLY A 180 -17.78 -12.58 -23.70
C GLY A 180 -18.64 -11.48 -24.33
N SER A 181 -18.74 -10.29 -23.73
CA SER A 181 -19.59 -9.19 -24.23
C SER A 181 -18.89 -8.25 -25.22
N THR A 182 -17.59 -8.40 -25.45
CA THR A 182 -16.85 -7.71 -26.53
C THR A 182 -16.87 -8.54 -27.82
N GLY A 183 -18.04 -8.64 -28.46
CA GLY A 183 -18.18 -9.06 -29.86
C GLY A 183 -18.16 -7.85 -30.80
N PRO A 184 -17.64 -7.97 -32.03
CA PRO A 184 -17.32 -6.84 -32.90
C PRO A 184 -18.57 -6.05 -33.28
N GLY A 185 -18.46 -4.72 -33.23
CA GLY A 185 -19.45 -3.81 -33.78
C GLY A 185 -19.77 -4.21 -35.23
N LYS A 186 -21.00 -4.66 -35.45
CA LYS A 186 -21.62 -4.63 -36.77
C LYS A 186 -22.06 -3.18 -37.00
N GLU A 187 -21.24 -2.43 -37.72
CA GLU A 187 -21.72 -1.23 -38.41
C GLU A 187 -22.59 -1.67 -39.59
N CYS A 188 -23.82 -1.16 -39.61
CA CYS A 188 -24.66 -1.03 -40.82
C CYS A 188 -24.27 0.25 -41.54
#